data_AF-R5ITG4-F1
#
_entry.id   AF-R5ITG4-F1
#
_cell.length_a   1.000
_cell.length_b   1.000
_cell.length_c   1.000
_cell.angle_alpha   90.00
_cell.angle_beta   90.00
_cell.angle_gamma   90.00
#
_symmetry.space_group_name_H-M   'P 1'
#
loop_
_entity.id
_entity.type
_entity.pdbx_description
1 polymer ?
#
loop_
_entity_poly.entity_id
_entity_poly.type
_entity_poly.pdbx_seq_one_letter_code
_entity_poly.pdbx_strand_id
1 'polypeptide(L)' 'MAGKFETPRGQAATDAKRKYNEKSYDRLYPMVHKGKKETYVAAAKAAGMSLNEWIETTLDRAAGAAPESRA' A
#
# COMPACT_ATOMS: atom_id res chain seq x y z
N MET A 1 19.90 -18.58 21.42
CA MET A 1 19.60 -17.98 20.09
C MET A 1 18.99 -16.61 20.34
N ALA A 2 19.79 -15.55 20.19
CA ALA A 2 19.34 -14.17 20.33
C ALA A 2 18.23 -13.86 19.31
N GLY A 3 17.18 -13.19 19.76
CA GLY A 3 15.96 -13.00 18.98
C GLY A 3 16.18 -12.07 17.79
N LYS A 4 15.54 -12.35 16.66
CA LYS A 4 15.65 -11.64 15.37
C LYS A 4 15.27 -10.13 15.37
N PHE A 5 15.19 -9.46 16.52
CA PHE A 5 14.74 -8.06 16.66
C PHE A 5 15.53 -7.24 17.68
N GLU A 6 16.77 -7.61 18.02
CA GLU A 6 17.52 -6.97 19.11
C GLU A 6 18.17 -5.60 18.78
N THR A 7 18.11 -5.11 17.54
CA THR A 7 18.59 -3.74 17.25
C THR A 7 17.40 -2.78 17.25
N PRO A 8 17.31 -1.81 18.18
CA PRO A 8 16.35 -0.73 18.05
C PRO A 8 16.70 -0.01 16.74
N ARG A 9 15.81 -0.07 15.74
CA ARG A 9 15.97 0.71 14.51
C ARG A 9 15.95 2.17 14.93
N GLY A 10 17.13 2.77 15.05
CA GLY A 10 17.29 4.14 15.52
C GLY A 10 16.48 5.11 14.67
N GLN A 11 16.23 6.30 15.21
CA GLN A 11 15.42 7.34 14.58
C GLN A 11 15.79 7.59 13.11
N ALA A 12 17.09 7.55 12.79
CA ALA A 12 17.61 7.65 11.43
C ALA A 12 17.06 6.60 10.45
N ALA A 13 16.86 5.35 10.87
CA ALA A 13 16.29 4.30 10.02
C ALA A 13 14.79 4.52 9.78
N THR A 14 14.08 5.08 10.76
CA THR A 14 12.67 5.47 10.62
C THR A 14 12.54 6.67 9.69
N ASP A 15 13.40 7.67 9.83
CA ASP A 15 13.43 8.87 8.98
C ASP A 15 13.78 8.53 7.53
N ALA A 16 14.74 7.62 7.32
CA ALA A 16 15.09 7.14 5.99
C ALA A 16 13.89 6.46 5.29
N LYS A 17 13.16 5.58 6.00
CA LYS A 17 11.95 4.95 5.47
C LYS A 17 10.84 5.95 5.18
N ARG A 18 10.67 6.94 6.06
CA ARG A 18 9.68 8.00 5.88
C ARG A 18 9.99 8.83 4.62
N LYS A 19 11.23 9.29 4.45
CA LYS A 19 11.66 10.05 3.27
C LYS A 19 11.48 9.26 1.97
N TYR A 20 11.81 7.97 1.98
CA TYR A 20 11.57 7.11 0.82
C TYR A 20 10.08 7.02 0.49
N ASN A 21 9.23 6.77 1.49
CA ASN A 21 7.80 6.67 1.28
C ASN A 21 7.19 7.99 0.79
N GLU A 22 7.59 9.14 1.35
CA GLU A 22 7.13 10.47 0.91
C GLU A 22 7.56 10.82 -0.51
N LYS A 23 8.73 10.36 -0.95
CA LYS A 23 9.23 10.62 -2.31
C LYS A 23 8.55 9.74 -3.36
N SER A 24 8.26 8.49 -3.00
CA SER A 24 7.84 7.48 -3.97
C SER A 24 6.32 7.24 -3.99
N TYR A 25 5.59 7.62 -2.94
CA TYR A 25 4.17 7.31 -2.81
C TYR A 25 3.37 8.47 -2.23
N ASP A 26 2.27 8.83 -2.90
CA ASP A 26 1.21 9.59 -2.26
C ASP A 26 0.38 8.67 -1.35
N ARG A 27 0.12 9.12 -0.12
CA ARG A 27 -0.61 8.31 0.86
C ARG A 27 -2.09 8.62 0.86
N LEU A 28 -2.89 7.69 0.36
CA LEU A 28 -4.34 7.70 0.52
C LEU A 28 -4.73 7.21 1.93
N TYR A 29 -5.56 7.97 2.65
CA TYR A 29 -6.16 7.55 3.93
C TYR A 29 -7.67 7.31 3.80
N PRO A 30 -8.09 6.22 3.12
CA PRO A 30 -9.50 5.94 2.94
C PRO A 30 -10.11 5.36 4.22
N MET A 31 -11.16 6.00 4.71
CA MET A 31 -12.03 5.44 5.74
C MET A 31 -13.25 4.82 5.08
N VAL A 32 -13.39 3.51 5.20
CA VAL A 32 -14.48 2.75 4.59
C VAL A 32 -15.42 2.24 5.66
N HIS A 33 -16.71 2.11 5.34
CA HIS A 33 -17.67 1.54 6.28
C HIS A 33 -17.26 0.11 6.68
N LYS A 34 -17.66 -0.28 7.90
CA LYS A 34 -17.39 -1.61 8.45
C LYS A 34 -17.88 -2.69 7.47
N GLY A 35 -17.07 -3.74 7.30
CA GLY A 35 -17.34 -4.84 6.36
C GLY A 35 -16.83 -4.61 4.93
N LYS A 36 -16.81 -3.37 4.43
CA LYS A 36 -16.36 -3.11 3.04
C LYS A 36 -14.89 -3.47 2.80
N LYS A 37 -14.04 -3.30 3.82
CA LYS A 37 -12.62 -3.67 3.74
C LYS A 37 -12.45 -5.16 3.38
N GLU A 38 -13.23 -6.04 3.98
CA GLU A 38 -13.15 -7.48 3.71
C GLU A 38 -13.59 -7.80 2.29
N THR A 39 -14.65 -7.14 1.81
CA THR A 39 -15.08 -7.24 0.41
C THR A 39 -13.97 -6.82 -0.56
N TYR A 40 -13.27 -5.72 -0.29
CA TYR A 40 -12.16 -5.28 -1.14
C TYR A 40 -10.96 -6.23 -1.10
N VAL A 41 -10.64 -6.77 0.08
CA VAL A 41 -9.57 -7.78 0.21
C VAL A 41 -9.91 -9.05 -0.57
N ALA A 42 -11.18 -9.49 -0.52
CA ALA A 42 -11.64 -10.65 -1.28
C ALA A 42 -11.59 -10.39 -2.80
N ALA A 43 -12.02 -9.20 -3.24
CA ALA A 43 -11.96 -8.80 -4.65
C ALA A 43 -10.52 -8.71 -5.17
N ALA A 44 -9.61 -8.12 -4.39
CA ALA A 44 -8.19 -8.06 -4.72
C ALA A 44 -7.57 -9.47 -4.84
N LYS A 45 -7.88 -10.37 -3.89
CA LYS A 45 -7.44 -11.77 -3.96
C LYS A 45 -7.98 -12.49 -5.18
N ALA A 46 -9.25 -12.30 -5.53
CA ALA A 46 -9.86 -12.90 -6.72
C ALA A 46 -9.21 -12.38 -8.01
N ALA A 47 -8.78 -11.12 -8.02
CA ALA A 47 -8.01 -10.52 -9.12
C ALA A 47 -6.52 -10.92 -9.13
N GLY A 48 -6.04 -11.68 -8.13
CA GLY A 48 -4.63 -12.05 -8.00
C GLY A 48 -3.69 -10.88 -7.65
N MET A 49 -4.25 -9.75 -7.18
CA MET A 49 -3.53 -8.51 -6.90
C MET A 49 -3.41 -8.25 -5.40
N SER A 50 -2.44 -7.42 -5.02
CA SER A 50 -2.45 -6.84 -3.67
C SER A 50 -3.64 -5.88 -3.52
N LEU A 51 -4.11 -5.63 -2.29
CA LEU A 51 -5.19 -4.68 -2.06
C LEU A 51 -4.85 -3.27 -2.59
N ASN A 52 -3.59 -2.85 -2.46
CA ASN A 52 -3.14 -1.53 -2.93
C ASN A 52 -3.19 -1.45 -4.46
N GLU A 53 -2.60 -2.43 -5.14
CA GLU A 53 -2.59 -2.53 -6.59
C GLU A 53 -4.01 -2.65 -7.17
N TRP A 54 -4.90 -3.38 -6.49
CA TRP A 54 -6.30 -3.46 -6.87
C TRP A 54 -6.99 -2.10 -6.72
N ILE A 55 -6.73 -1.36 -5.64
CA ILE A 55 -7.29 -0.01 -5.43
C ILE A 55 -6.77 0.96 -6.51
N GLU A 56 -5.46 1.01 -6.75
CA GLU A 56 -4.84 1.86 -7.79
C GLU A 56 -5.44 1.56 -9.16
N THR A 57 -5.43 0.30 -9.59
CA THR A 57 -5.98 -0.12 -10.89
C THR A 57 -7.47 0.25 -11.04
N THR A 58 -8.24 0.08 -9.97
CA THR A 58 -9.68 0.38 -9.99
C THR A 58 -9.95 1.88 -10.05
N LEU A 59 -9.18 2.67 -9.30
CA LEU A 59 -9.29 4.13 -9.30
C LEU A 59 -8.79 4.73 -10.61
N ASP A 60 -7.67 4.26 -11.15
CA ASP A 60 -7.14 4.70 -12.43
C ASP A 60 -8.15 4.48 -13.56
N ARG A 61 -8.72 3.27 -13.62
CA ARG A 61 -9.77 2.94 -14.59
C ARG A 61 -11.00 3.83 -14.44
N ALA A 62 -11.40 4.15 -13.21
CA ALA A 62 -12.56 5.01 -12.95
C ALA A 62 -12.29 6.49 -13.27
N ALA A 63 -11.06 6.96 -13.03
CA ALA A 63 -10.61 8.31 -13.33
C ALA A 63 -10.27 8.51 -14.82
N GLY A 64 -10.19 7.42 -15.61
CA GLY A 64 -9.66 7.45 -16.97
C GLY A 64 -8.15 7.72 -17.02
N ALA A 65 -7.45 7.54 -15.89
CA ALA A 65 -6.00 7.61 -15.86
C ALA A 65 -5.42 6.37 -16.54
N ALA A 66 -4.36 6.55 -17.33
CA ALA A 66 -3.65 5.42 -17.91
C ALA A 66 -3.03 4.58 -16.79
N PRO A 67 -3.13 3.24 -16.83
CA PRO A 67 -2.50 2.40 -15.83
C PRO A 67 -1.00 2.69 -15.81
N GLU A 68 -0.42 2.88 -14.62
CA GLU A 68 1.01 3.08 -14.47
C GLU A 68 1.75 1.91 -15.16
N SER A 69 2.48 2.20 -16.24
CA SER A 69 3.28 1.20 -16.94
C SER A 69 4.46 0.84 -16.05
N ARG A 70 4.36 -0.25 -15.30
CA ARG A 70 5.53 -0.84 -14.64
C ARG A 70 6.50 -1.34 -15.71
N ALA A 71 7.56 -0.58 -15.91
CA ALA A 71 8.76 -0.98 -16.64
C ALA A 71 9.68 -1.85 -15.76
#